data_AF-A0A9P5CTG2-F1
#
_entry.id   AF-A0A9P5CTG2-F1
#
_cell.length_a   1.000
_cell.length_b   1.000
_cell.length_c   1.000
_cell.angle_alpha   90.00
_cell.angle_beta   90.00
_cell.angle_gamma   90.00
#
_symmetry.space_group_name_H-M   'P 1'
#
loop_
_entity.id
_entity.type
_entity.pdbx_description
1 polymer ?
#
loop_
_entity_poly.entity_id
_entity_poly.type
_entity_poly.pdbx_seq_one_letter_code
_entity_poly.pdbx_strand_id
1 'polypeptide(L)'
;MWSLGCLYLEFVTWLLGGWEMVQQFAKLRMSVDATWYEMQIDTFFDLVKSDDGHEMGARVKPAVTKFIEQLHGHTFCSDFVHDFLDIIQHRLLVVLPQDTARNDAPGTGRVSCEQLDHELRRIRNLCQEDVEYASRPSPRV
;
A
#
# COMPACT_ATOMS: atom_id res chain seq x y z
N MET A 1 -9.97 3.62 -4.51
CA MET A 1 -9.09 2.52 -4.05
C MET A 1 -7.65 2.96 -3.95
N TRP A 2 -6.98 3.36 -5.04
CA TRP A 2 -5.59 3.82 -4.99
C TRP A 2 -5.32 4.92 -3.96
N SER A 3 -6.02 6.06 -4.07
CA SER A 3 -5.84 7.18 -3.14
C SER A 3 -6.17 6.81 -1.68
N LEU A 4 -7.09 5.86 -1.49
CA LEU A 4 -7.43 5.33 -0.17
C LEU A 4 -6.29 4.46 0.38
N GLY A 5 -5.65 3.67 -0.46
CA GLY A 5 -4.44 2.91 -0.10
C GLY A 5 -3.29 3.84 0.32
N CYS A 6 -3.06 4.94 -0.42
CA CYS A 6 -2.09 5.96 -0.03
C CYS A 6 -2.42 6.56 1.34
N LEU A 7 -3.66 6.99 1.54
CA LEU A 7 -4.12 7.60 2.80
C LEU A 7 -3.98 6.63 3.98
N TYR A 8 -4.42 5.39 3.83
CA TYR A 8 -4.32 4.37 4.87
C TYR A 8 -2.88 4.02 5.21
N LEU A 9 -1.98 3.98 4.21
CA LEU A 9 -0.57 3.75 4.48
C LEU A 9 0.03 4.88 5.32
N GLU A 10 -0.32 6.14 5.03
CA GLU A 10 0.10 7.28 5.85
C GLU A 10 -0.46 7.21 7.27
N PHE A 11 -1.70 6.75 7.45
CA PHE A 11 -2.27 6.53 8.78
C PHE A 11 -1.58 5.42 9.56
N VAL A 12 -1.27 4.29 8.93
CA VAL A 12 -0.52 3.19 9.59
C VAL A 12 0.90 3.65 9.93
N THR A 13 1.54 4.42 9.04
CA THR A 13 2.85 5.02 9.29
C THR A 13 2.82 5.93 10.52
N TRP A 14 1.78 6.78 10.62
CA TRP A 14 1.60 7.65 11.77
C TRP A 14 1.28 6.87 13.05
N LEU A 15 0.48 5.80 12.96
CA LEU A 15 0.15 4.93 14.09
C LEU A 15 1.40 4.27 14.69
N LEU A 16 2.32 3.80 13.84
CA LEU A 16 3.51 3.05 14.29
C LEU A 16 4.66 3.96 14.73
N GLY A 17 4.94 5.04 14.01
CA GLY A 17 6.13 5.87 14.22
C GLY A 17 5.87 7.37 14.33
N GLY A 18 4.60 7.78 14.44
CA GLY A 18 4.22 9.19 14.58
C GLY A 18 4.58 10.04 13.36
N TRP A 19 4.61 11.35 13.58
CA TRP A 19 4.84 12.33 12.51
C TRP A 19 6.23 12.22 11.89
N GLU A 20 7.26 11.90 12.68
CA GLU A 20 8.62 11.77 12.20
C GLU A 20 8.75 10.66 11.15
N MET A 21 8.09 9.52 11.37
CA MET A 21 8.10 8.41 10.42
C MET A 21 7.32 8.75 9.14
N VAL A 22 6.22 9.51 9.23
CA VAL A 22 5.50 10.03 8.05
C VAL A 22 6.41 10.94 7.21
N GLN A 23 7.19 11.83 7.86
CA GLN A 23 8.15 12.67 7.16
C GLN A 23 9.28 11.86 6.50
N GLN A 24 9.77 10.82 7.16
CA GLN A 24 10.76 9.91 6.58
C GLN A 24 10.18 9.18 5.37
N PHE A 25 8.93 8.71 5.46
CA PHE A 25 8.25 8.06 4.34
C PHE A 25 8.08 8.99 3.15
N ALA A 26 7.65 10.23 3.36
CA ALA A 26 7.57 11.24 2.29
C ALA A 26 8.93 11.46 1.63
N LYS A 27 10.01 11.57 2.41
CA LYS A 27 11.38 11.68 1.86
C LYS A 27 11.80 10.44 1.06
N LEU A 28 11.42 9.23 1.50
CA LEU A 28 11.71 7.99 0.76
C LEU A 28 10.93 7.92 -0.56
N ARG A 29 9.70 8.44 -0.59
CA ARG A 29 8.88 8.54 -1.81
C ARG A 29 9.38 9.60 -2.79
N MET A 30 10.15 10.58 -2.31
CA MET A 30 10.86 11.58 -3.12
C MET A 30 12.08 10.96 -3.84
N SER A 31 11.85 10.01 -4.74
CA SER A 31 12.86 9.47 -5.66
C SER A 31 12.86 10.21 -7.00
N VAL A 32 14.03 10.26 -7.65
CA VAL A 32 14.18 10.79 -9.01
C VAL A 32 13.47 9.84 -9.98
N ASP A 33 12.37 10.29 -10.57
CA ASP A 33 11.74 9.56 -11.67
C ASP A 33 12.48 9.96 -12.96
N ALA A 34 13.26 9.02 -13.52
CA ALA A 34 14.06 9.23 -14.73
C ALA A 34 13.20 9.64 -15.94
N THR A 35 11.88 9.44 -15.85
CA THR A 35 10.91 9.75 -16.89
C THR A 35 10.38 11.19 -16.80
N TRP A 36 10.51 11.86 -15.65
CA TRP A 36 9.99 13.20 -15.38
C TRP A 36 11.08 14.28 -15.30
N TYR A 37 11.99 14.33 -16.27
CA TYR A 37 13.02 15.39 -16.34
C TYR A 37 13.82 15.56 -15.02
N GLU A 38 14.09 14.46 -14.32
CA GLU A 38 14.79 14.45 -13.02
C GLU A 38 14.06 15.17 -11.86
N MET A 39 12.77 15.50 -12.02
CA MET A 39 11.98 16.09 -10.95
C MET A 39 11.69 15.05 -9.87
N GLN A 40 12.03 15.37 -8.62
CA GLN A 40 11.62 14.57 -7.49
C GLN A 40 10.14 14.88 -7.20
N ILE A 41 9.29 13.87 -7.32
CA ILE A 41 7.86 14.00 -7.04
C ILE A 41 7.52 13.01 -5.92
N ASP A 42 6.79 13.52 -4.92
CA ASP A 42 6.30 12.73 -3.80
C ASP A 42 5.09 11.86 -4.19
N THR A 43 5.28 10.96 -5.15
CA THR A 43 4.27 10.00 -5.62
C THR A 43 4.49 8.62 -5.03
N PHE A 44 3.41 7.84 -4.95
CA PHE A 44 3.47 6.41 -4.60
C PHE A 44 3.78 5.51 -5.80
N PHE A 45 3.86 6.07 -7.00
CA PHE A 45 4.12 5.35 -8.25
C PHE A 45 5.17 6.05 -9.10
N ASP A 46 5.84 5.26 -9.94
CA ASP A 46 6.64 5.70 -11.07
C ASP A 46 5.84 5.48 -12.35
N LEU A 47 6.06 6.33 -13.36
CA LEU A 47 5.57 6.05 -14.71
C LEU A 47 6.58 5.16 -15.43
N VAL A 48 6.09 4.11 -16.07
CA VAL A 48 6.91 3.15 -16.80
C VAL A 48 6.42 3.04 -18.22
N LYS A 49 7.35 2.99 -19.19
CA LYS A 49 7.00 2.67 -20.57
C LYS A 49 6.80 1.16 -20.68
N SER A 50 5.79 0.74 -21.44
CA SER A 50 5.60 -0.66 -21.83
C SER A 50 6.79 -1.16 -22.67
N ASP A 51 6.99 -2.48 -22.70
CA ASP A 51 8.14 -3.10 -23.39
C ASP A 51 8.16 -2.81 -24.91
N ASP A 52 7.01 -2.53 -25.50
CA ASP A 52 6.85 -2.11 -26.90
C ASP A 52 7.08 -0.60 -27.11
N GLY A 53 7.26 0.17 -26.05
CA GLY A 53 7.50 1.61 -26.06
C GLY A 53 6.30 2.48 -26.45
N HIS A 54 5.13 1.89 -26.71
CA HIS A 54 3.96 2.60 -27.23
C HIS A 54 3.00 3.04 -26.12
N GLU A 55 2.95 2.32 -25.00
CA GLU A 55 2.08 2.64 -23.87
C GLU A 55 2.85 3.11 -22.63
N MET A 56 2.18 3.93 -21.82
CA MET A 56 2.69 4.41 -20.54
C MET A 56 1.84 3.83 -19.41
N GLY A 57 2.45 2.97 -18.60
CA GLY A 57 1.88 2.40 -17.40
C GLY A 57 2.32 3.14 -16.14
N ALA A 58 1.77 2.72 -15.00
CA ALA A 58 2.26 3.10 -13.69
C ALA A 58 2.74 1.85 -12.95
N ARG A 59 3.69 2.00 -12.03
CA ARG A 59 4.11 0.94 -11.11
C ARG A 59 4.27 1.54 -9.72
N VAL A 60 3.87 0.82 -8.67
CA VAL A 60 4.17 1.24 -7.28
C VAL A 60 5.69 1.40 -7.12
N LYS A 61 6.14 2.52 -6.55
CA LYS A 61 7.58 2.75 -6.37
C LYS A 61 8.17 1.63 -5.51
N PRO A 62 9.36 1.08 -5.84
CA PRO A 62 10.02 0.10 -4.99
C PRO A 62 10.24 0.58 -3.56
N ALA A 63 10.43 1.90 -3.38
CA ALA A 63 10.54 2.52 -2.05
C ALA A 63 9.27 2.36 -1.21
N VAL A 64 8.08 2.40 -1.82
CA VAL A 64 6.80 2.20 -1.11
C VAL A 64 6.67 0.76 -0.64
N THR A 65 6.94 -0.22 -1.52
CA THR A 65 6.87 -1.64 -1.15
C THR A 65 7.86 -2.00 -0.04
N LYS A 66 9.12 -1.54 -0.16
CA LYS A 66 10.13 -1.73 0.89
C LYS A 66 9.74 -1.07 2.21
N PHE A 67 9.09 0.09 2.15
CA PHE A 67 8.62 0.75 3.35
C PHE A 67 7.49 -0.01 4.03
N ILE A 68 6.57 -0.60 3.27
CA ILE A 68 5.53 -1.49 3.83
C ILE A 68 6.19 -2.69 4.53
N GLU A 69 7.19 -3.33 3.93
CA GLU A 69 7.97 -4.41 4.56
C GLU A 69 8.60 -3.95 5.88
N GLN A 70 9.14 -2.73 5.94
CA GLN A 70 9.67 -2.15 7.19
C GLN A 70 8.58 -1.94 8.25
N LEU A 71 7.36 -1.56 7.85
CA LEU A 71 6.24 -1.42 8.79
C LEU A 71 5.81 -2.78 9.36
N HIS A 72 5.85 -3.86 8.57
CA HIS A 72 5.66 -5.22 9.11
C HIS A 72 6.76 -5.57 10.13
N GLY A 73 8.00 -5.12 9.94
CA GLY A 73 9.08 -5.32 10.91
C GLY A 73 9.02 -4.40 12.15
N HIS A 74 8.05 -3.47 12.22
CA HIS A 74 8.04 -2.46 13.27
C HIS A 74 7.75 -3.04 14.66
N THR A 75 8.45 -2.56 15.69
CA THR A 75 8.36 -3.09 17.07
C THR A 75 6.98 -2.99 17.71
N PHE A 76 6.07 -2.18 17.14
CA PHE A 76 4.68 -2.04 17.57
C PHE A 76 3.67 -2.59 16.55
N CYS A 77 4.13 -3.29 15.51
CA CYS A 77 3.24 -3.89 14.53
C CYS A 77 2.49 -5.06 15.17
N SER A 78 1.16 -4.98 15.24
CA SER A 78 0.30 -6.07 15.69
C SER A 78 -0.22 -6.88 14.49
N ASP A 79 -0.88 -8.01 14.76
CA ASP A 79 -1.49 -8.84 13.73
C ASP A 79 -2.58 -8.06 12.95
N PHE A 80 -3.32 -7.16 13.61
CA PHE A 80 -4.20 -6.21 12.94
C PHE A 80 -3.45 -5.32 11.94
N VAL A 81 -2.34 -4.72 12.35
CA VAL A 81 -1.58 -3.81 11.49
C VAL A 81 -1.03 -4.56 10.28
N HIS A 82 -0.60 -5.81 10.47
CA HIS A 82 -0.20 -6.68 9.38
C HIS A 82 -1.30 -6.94 8.36
N ASP A 83 -2.46 -7.41 8.81
CA ASP A 83 -3.60 -7.67 7.93
C ASP A 83 -4.01 -6.40 7.17
N PHE A 84 -3.93 -5.24 7.83
CA PHE A 84 -4.27 -3.97 7.20
C PHE A 84 -3.23 -3.52 6.17
N LEU A 85 -1.93 -3.70 6.44
CA LEU A 85 -0.86 -3.48 5.48
C LEU A 85 -0.97 -4.40 4.26
N ASP A 86 -1.31 -5.68 4.48
CA ASP A 86 -1.52 -6.66 3.41
C ASP A 86 -2.70 -6.24 2.50
N ILE A 87 -3.79 -5.73 3.06
CA ILE A 87 -4.91 -5.13 2.28
C ILE A 87 -4.44 -3.93 1.48
N ILE A 88 -3.70 -3.01 2.09
CA ILE A 88 -3.19 -1.80 1.41
C ILE A 88 -2.33 -2.20 0.21
N GLN A 89 -1.33 -3.07 0.43
CA GLN A 89 -0.36 -3.45 -0.59
C GLN A 89 -0.98 -4.24 -1.73
N HIS A 90 -1.79 -5.26 -1.41
CA HIS A 90 -2.22 -6.25 -2.39
C HIS A 90 -3.63 -6.00 -2.95
N ARG A 91 -4.42 -5.10 -2.35
CA ARG A 91 -5.80 -4.82 -2.79
C ARG A 91 -6.03 -3.37 -3.20
N LEU A 92 -5.38 -2.41 -2.54
CA LEU A 92 -5.60 -0.98 -2.78
C LEU A 92 -4.55 -0.35 -3.71
N LEU A 93 -3.28 -0.68 -3.51
CA LEU A 93 -2.14 -0.18 -4.31
C LEU A 93 -1.84 -1.07 -5.52
N VAL A 94 -2.87 -1.63 -6.17
CA VAL A 94 -2.72 -2.46 -7.36
C VAL A 94 -2.73 -1.57 -8.61
N VAL A 95 -1.76 -1.77 -9.51
CA VAL A 95 -1.80 -1.21 -10.87
C VAL A 95 -2.40 -2.27 -11.80
N LEU A 96 -3.48 -1.92 -12.48
CA LEU A 96 -4.10 -2.79 -13.47
C LEU A 96 -3.37 -2.62 -14.81
N PRO A 97 -3.01 -3.72 -15.51
CA PRO A 97 -2.64 -3.65 -16.91
C PRO A 97 -3.76 -2.99 -17.71
N GLN A 98 -3.43 -2.08 -18.64
CA GLN A 98 -4.43 -1.34 -19.41
C GLN A 98 -5.42 -2.27 -20.16
N ASP A 99 -4.96 -3.46 -20.58
CA ASP A 99 -5.78 -4.47 -21.25
C ASP A 99 -6.75 -5.25 -20.36
N THR A 100 -6.55 -5.26 -19.04
CA THR A 100 -7.45 -5.98 -18.11
C THR A 100 -8.76 -5.26 -17.84
N ALA A 101 -8.92 -4.01 -18.30
CA ALA A 101 -10.22 -3.34 -18.29
C ALA A 101 -11.24 -3.96 -19.27
N ARG A 102 -10.82 -4.89 -20.14
CA ARG A 102 -11.67 -5.53 -21.15
C ARG A 102 -12.01 -7.00 -20.88
N ASN A 103 -11.27 -7.69 -20.02
CA ASN A 103 -11.50 -9.10 -19.71
C ASN A 103 -11.35 -9.34 -18.20
N ASP A 104 -12.47 -9.30 -17.49
CA ASP A 104 -12.58 -9.63 -16.07
C ASP A 104 -12.25 -11.11 -15.82
N ALA A 105 -10.96 -11.40 -15.61
CA ALA A 105 -10.59 -12.62 -14.89
C ALA A 105 -10.95 -12.41 -13.40
N PRO A 106 -11.82 -13.23 -12.80
CA PRO A 106 -12.26 -13.04 -11.42
C PRO A 106 -11.04 -13.12 -10.48
N GLY A 107 -10.77 -12.02 -9.76
CA GLY A 107 -9.79 -11.98 -8.67
C GLY A 107 -8.47 -11.25 -8.94
N THR A 108 -8.23 -10.68 -10.12
CA THR A 108 -6.97 -9.95 -10.45
C THR A 108 -7.13 -8.42 -10.57
N GLY A 109 -8.35 -7.91 -10.39
CA GLY A 109 -8.67 -6.48 -10.40
C GLY A 109 -8.43 -5.76 -9.07
N ARG A 110 -8.43 -4.41 -9.08
CA ARG A 110 -8.55 -3.61 -7.86
C ARG A 110 -9.82 -4.02 -7.14
N VAL A 111 -9.73 -4.19 -5.84
CA VAL A 111 -10.88 -4.57 -5.01
C VAL A 111 -12.00 -3.54 -5.16
N SER A 112 -13.25 -4.00 -5.18
CA SER A 112 -14.43 -3.11 -5.16
C SER A 112 -14.65 -2.52 -3.76
N CYS A 113 -15.50 -1.50 -3.65
CA CYS A 113 -15.88 -0.94 -2.35
C CYS A 113 -16.56 -1.98 -1.45
N GLU A 114 -17.40 -2.85 -2.03
CA GLU A 114 -18.08 -3.92 -1.29
C GLU A 114 -17.10 -4.95 -0.73
N GLN A 115 -16.17 -5.41 -1.56
CA GLN A 115 -15.14 -6.35 -1.12
C GLN A 115 -14.20 -5.72 -0.07
N LEU A 116 -13.87 -4.43 -0.20
CA LEU A 116 -13.10 -3.72 0.82
C LEU A 116 -13.89 -3.61 2.13
N ASP A 117 -15.18 -3.23 2.08
CA ASP A 117 -16.03 -3.16 3.27
C ASP A 117 -16.09 -4.51 3.99
N HIS A 118 -16.18 -5.61 3.24
CA HIS A 118 -16.13 -6.95 3.81
C HIS A 118 -14.81 -7.24 4.54
N GLU A 119 -13.66 -6.94 3.93
CA GLU A 119 -12.34 -7.13 4.57
C GLU A 119 -12.18 -6.24 5.81
N LEU A 120 -12.60 -4.97 5.74
CA LEU A 120 -12.53 -4.05 6.87
C LEU A 120 -13.43 -4.49 8.03
N ARG A 121 -14.62 -5.02 7.75
CA ARG A 121 -15.49 -5.62 8.77
C ARG A 121 -14.86 -6.85 9.39
N ARG A 122 -14.21 -7.70 8.59
CA ARG A 122 -13.51 -8.90 9.07
C ARG A 122 -12.44 -8.52 10.09
N ILE A 123 -11.49 -7.65 9.73
CA ILE A 123 -10.41 -7.24 10.64
C ILE A 123 -10.93 -6.48 11.85
N ARG A 124 -12.01 -5.69 11.71
CA ARG A 124 -12.66 -5.02 12.84
C ARG A 124 -13.26 -6.01 13.84
N ASN A 125 -13.95 -7.04 13.35
CA ASN A 125 -14.53 -8.06 14.22
C ASN A 125 -13.42 -8.82 14.98
N LEU A 126 -12.30 -9.15 14.31
CA LEU A 126 -11.14 -9.74 14.99
C LEU A 126 -10.61 -8.85 16.11
N CYS A 127 -10.49 -7.54 15.90
CA CYS A 127 -10.09 -6.62 16.97
C CYS A 127 -11.09 -6.56 18.16
N GLN A 128 -12.37 -6.87 17.93
CA GLN A 128 -13.39 -6.88 18.98
C GLN A 128 -13.40 -8.20 19.78
N GLU A 129 -13.05 -9.30 19.13
CA GLU A 129 -13.04 -10.64 19.71
C GLU A 129 -11.70 -10.98 20.38
N ASP A 130 -10.59 -10.44 19.85
CA ASP A 130 -9.24 -10.69 20.32
C ASP A 130 -8.46 -9.36 20.51
N VAL A 131 -8.26 -8.99 21.77
CA VAL A 131 -7.49 -7.80 22.16
C VAL A 131 -6.01 -7.93 21.79
N GLU A 132 -5.47 -9.15 21.82
CA GLU A 132 -4.06 -9.40 21.49
C GLU A 132 -3.84 -9.20 19.99
N TYR A 133 -4.75 -9.67 19.13
CA TYR A 133 -4.73 -9.40 17.69
C TYR A 133 -4.62 -7.90 17.38
N ALA A 134 -5.37 -7.07 18.12
CA ALA A 134 -5.37 -5.63 17.93
C ALA A 134 -4.09 -4.93 18.45
N SER A 135 -3.52 -5.39 19.56
CA SER A 135 -2.60 -4.58 20.37
C SER A 135 -1.25 -5.23 20.72
N ARG A 136 -1.15 -6.56 20.67
CA ARG A 136 0.10 -7.25 20.97
C ARG A 136 1.09 -7.08 19.81
N PRO A 137 2.31 -6.60 20.07
CA PRO A 137 3.34 -6.57 19.04
C PRO A 137 3.76 -7.97 18.57
N SER A 138 3.83 -8.14 17.25
CA SER A 138 4.10 -9.39 16.53
C SER A 138 4.94 -9.15 15.25
N PRO A 139 6.09 -8.43 15.30
CA PRO A 139 6.82 -8.02 14.09
C PRO A 139 7.25 -9.22 13.23
N ARG A 140 7.05 -9.12 11.91
CA ARG A 140 7.54 -10.10 10.92
C ARG A 140 9.01 -9.82 10.60
N VAL A 141 9.84 -10.86 10.60
CA VAL A 141 11.29 -10.80 10.29
C VAL A 141 11.52 -10.93 8.79
#